data_AF-A0A818W165-F1
#
_entry.id   AF-A0A818W165-F1
#
_cell.length_a   1.000
_cell.length_b   1.000
_cell.length_c   1.000
_cell.angle_alpha   90.00
_cell.angle_beta   90.00
_cell.angle_gamma   90.00
#
_symmetry.space_group_name_H-M   'P 1'
#
loop_
_entity.id
_entity.type
_entity.pdbx_description
1 polymer ?
#
loop_
_entity_poly.entity_id
_entity_poly.type
_entity_poly.pdbx_seq_one_letter_code
_entity_poly.pdbx_strand_id
1 'polypeptide(L)'
;MAPYTFELFAPYNKKVGLRLKNANARMFGLDIPMELNQEDGYWRATLDLPDGIYHYQYKVVTKSWFEPEPEPAVPEYNNDETKTPEENEQIQKDLQNEHDKQVEEVKERNKKREEELTFTEVWYTFVDPYANI
;
A
#
# COMPACT_ATOMS: atom_id res chain seq x y z
N MET A 1 19.18 -24.19 19.68
CA MET A 1 18.46 -23.12 18.98
C MET A 1 17.12 -23.71 18.58
N ALA A 2 16.04 -23.17 19.11
CA ALA A 2 14.69 -23.58 18.72
C ALA A 2 14.18 -22.59 17.67
N PRO A 3 13.51 -23.07 16.60
CA PRO A 3 12.90 -22.17 15.64
C PRO A 3 11.67 -21.51 16.26
N TYR A 4 11.60 -20.18 16.14
CA TYR A 4 10.41 -19.40 16.50
C TYR A 4 9.64 -19.01 15.24
N THR A 5 8.35 -19.31 15.22
CA THR A 5 7.45 -18.91 14.12
C THR A 5 6.62 -17.71 14.56
N PHE A 6 6.71 -16.64 13.77
CA PHE A 6 5.91 -15.43 13.90
C PHE A 6 4.77 -15.51 12.91
N GLU A 7 3.54 -15.26 13.37
CA GLU A 7 2.34 -15.33 12.53
C GLU A 7 1.52 -14.03 12.65
N LEU A 8 1.01 -13.56 11.51
CA LEU A 8 0.10 -12.42 11.44
C LEU A 8 -1.04 -12.71 10.46
N PHE A 9 -2.28 -12.68 10.94
CA PHE A 9 -3.46 -12.75 10.06
C PHE A 9 -3.64 -11.42 9.35
N ALA A 10 -3.33 -11.40 8.05
CA ALA A 10 -3.36 -10.20 7.21
C ALA A 10 -3.66 -10.58 5.73
N PRO A 11 -4.77 -11.30 5.47
CA PRO A 11 -5.03 -11.95 4.17
C PRO A 11 -5.15 -11.00 2.99
N TYR A 12 -5.52 -9.74 3.23
CA TYR A 12 -5.78 -8.75 2.19
C TYR A 12 -4.58 -7.81 1.94
N ASN A 13 -3.49 -8.02 2.66
CA ASN A 13 -2.31 -7.15 2.61
C ASN A 13 -1.37 -7.55 1.48
N LYS A 14 -0.62 -6.58 0.93
CA LYS A 14 0.27 -6.81 -0.21
C LYS A 14 1.59 -7.44 0.23
N LYS A 15 2.14 -6.98 1.35
CA LYS A 15 3.41 -7.44 1.91
C LYS A 15 3.38 -7.31 3.43
N VAL A 16 4.02 -8.24 4.12
CA VAL A 16 4.33 -8.13 5.55
C VAL A 16 5.82 -8.36 5.76
N GLY A 17 6.44 -7.51 6.56
CA GLY A 17 7.77 -7.70 7.10
C GLY A 17 7.73 -7.84 8.61
N LEU A 18 8.72 -8.52 9.16
CA LEU A 18 8.99 -8.65 10.58
C LEU A 18 10.28 -7.90 10.88
N ARG A 19 10.21 -6.93 11.79
CA ARG A 19 11.40 -6.24 12.31
C ARG A 19 11.67 -6.74 13.71
N LEU A 20 12.87 -7.23 13.95
CA LEU A 20 13.26 -7.81 15.24
C LEU A 20 14.32 -6.96 15.93
N LYS A 21 14.31 -6.92 17.26
CA LYS A 21 15.33 -6.28 18.09
C LYS A 21 15.54 -7.08 19.37
N ASN A 22 16.75 -7.56 19.59
CA ASN A 22 17.13 -8.07 20.91
C ASN A 22 17.10 -6.90 21.92
N ALA A 23 16.55 -7.11 23.12
CA ALA A 23 16.42 -6.09 24.15
C ALA A 23 17.76 -5.44 24.54
N ASN A 24 18.86 -6.19 24.43
CA ASN A 24 20.22 -5.71 24.70
C ASN A 24 20.88 -5.02 23.48
N ALA A 25 20.25 -5.07 22.30
CA ALA A 25 20.76 -4.45 21.08
C ALA A 25 20.37 -2.97 20.96
N ARG A 26 21.31 -2.14 20.50
CA ARG A 26 21.13 -0.68 20.39
C ARG A 26 20.29 -0.24 19.18
N MET A 27 20.05 -1.14 18.21
CA MET A 27 19.30 -0.87 16.97
C MET A 27 18.36 -2.03 16.63
N PHE A 28 17.25 -1.75 15.92
CA PHE A 28 16.44 -2.78 15.28
C PHE A 28 17.24 -3.43 14.15
N GLY A 29 17.29 -4.75 14.14
CA GLY A 29 18.05 -5.53 13.18
C GLY A 29 17.10 -6.16 12.16
N LEU A 30 17.26 -5.75 10.90
CA LEU A 30 16.74 -6.38 9.69
C LEU A 30 15.20 -6.39 9.55
N ASP A 31 14.71 -5.83 8.43
CA ASP A 31 13.33 -6.05 7.97
C ASP A 31 13.30 -7.41 7.25
N ILE A 32 12.70 -8.41 7.90
CA ILE A 32 12.62 -9.80 7.41
C ILE A 32 11.30 -9.96 6.65
N PRO A 33 11.30 -10.30 5.34
CA PRO A 33 10.05 -10.54 4.63
C PRO A 33 9.34 -11.78 5.19
N MET A 34 8.02 -11.69 5.35
CA MET A 34 7.17 -12.83 5.72
C MET A 34 6.51 -13.43 4.49
N GLU A 35 6.16 -14.71 4.56
CA GLU A 35 5.48 -15.45 3.48
C GLU A 35 3.99 -15.58 3.78
N LEU A 36 3.13 -15.21 2.82
CA LEU A 36 1.68 -15.39 2.93
C LEU A 36 1.31 -16.84 2.60
N ASN A 37 0.66 -17.51 3.53
CA ASN A 37 -0.10 -18.72 3.22
C ASN A 37 -1.50 -18.31 2.69
N GLN A 38 -1.77 -18.67 1.43
CA GLN A 38 -3.02 -18.30 0.76
C GLN A 38 -4.24 -19.09 1.25
N GLU A 39 -4.05 -20.26 1.88
CA GLU A 39 -5.14 -21.12 2.33
C GLU A 39 -5.80 -20.62 3.63
N ASP A 40 -5.00 -20.04 4.54
CA ASP A 40 -5.45 -19.57 5.85
C ASP A 40 -5.33 -18.05 6.06
N GLY A 41 -4.66 -17.34 5.15
CA GLY A 41 -4.52 -15.88 5.22
C GLY A 41 -3.46 -15.38 6.20
N TYR A 42 -2.63 -16.28 6.73
CA TYR A 42 -1.56 -15.93 7.68
C TYR A 42 -0.24 -15.67 6.97
N TRP A 43 0.41 -14.58 7.35
CA TRP A 43 1.81 -14.32 7.05
C TRP A 43 2.67 -15.00 8.09
N ARG A 44 3.69 -15.75 7.66
CA ARG A 44 4.59 -16.50 8.56
C ARG A 44 6.06 -16.19 8.28
N ALA A 45 6.86 -16.17 9.33
CA ALA A 45 8.32 -16.20 9.25
C ALA A 45 8.87 -17.07 10.37
N THR A 46 9.76 -18.00 10.03
CA THR A 46 10.43 -18.89 10.98
C THR A 46 11.89 -18.48 11.10
N LEU A 47 12.34 -18.24 12.32
CA LEU A 47 13.69 -17.76 12.62
C LEU A 47 14.32 -18.58 13.73
N ASP A 48 15.59 -18.94 13.54
CA ASP A 48 16.41 -19.51 14.60
C ASP A 48 16.98 -18.38 15.46
N LEU A 49 16.34 -18.12 16.60
CA LEU A 49 16.77 -17.10 17.54
C LEU A 49 17.54 -17.74 18.71
N PRO A 50 18.68 -17.16 19.12
CA PRO A 50 19.30 -17.47 20.40
C PRO A 50 18.36 -17.12 21.57
N ASP A 51 18.59 -17.75 22.71
CA ASP A 51 17.85 -17.47 23.94
C ASP A 51 18.05 -15.99 24.34
N GLY A 52 16.95 -15.31 24.67
CA GLY A 52 16.98 -13.91 25.08
C GLY A 52 15.63 -13.21 24.95
N ILE A 53 15.61 -11.92 25.29
CA ILE A 53 14.40 -11.09 25.18
C ILE A 53 14.44 -10.34 23.85
N TYR A 54 13.36 -10.41 23.07
CA TYR A 54 13.26 -9.80 21.75
C TYR A 54 11.99 -8.97 21.59
N HIS A 55 12.15 -7.72 21.20
CA HIS A 55 11.05 -6.88 20.71
C HIS A 55 10.86 -7.11 19.22
N TYR A 56 9.62 -7.13 18.75
CA TYR A 56 9.33 -7.29 17.34
C TYR A 56 8.21 -6.36 16.89
N GLN A 57 8.21 -6.04 15.60
CA GLN A 57 7.25 -5.14 14.99
C GLN A 57 6.86 -5.70 13.63
N TYR A 58 5.56 -5.74 13.34
CA TYR A 58 5.10 -6.06 12.00
C TYR A 58 5.04 -4.82 11.14
N LYS A 59 5.62 -4.95 9.96
CA LYS A 59 5.63 -3.99 8.89
C LYS A 59 4.60 -4.44 7.85
N VAL A 60 3.36 -3.96 7.96
CA VAL A 60 2.29 -4.31 7.02
C VAL A 60 2.14 -3.25 5.93
N VAL A 61 2.22 -3.70 4.69
CA VAL A 61 1.90 -2.92 3.50
C VAL A 61 0.47 -3.24 3.11
N THR A 62 -0.44 -2.31 3.39
CA THR A 62 -1.86 -2.46 3.04
C THR A 62 -2.14 -1.85 1.66
N LYS A 63 -3.17 -2.33 0.97
CA LYS A 63 -3.76 -1.53 -0.11
C LYS A 63 -4.44 -0.35 0.56
N SER A 64 -4.08 0.87 0.18
CA SER A 64 -4.81 2.07 0.62
C SER A 64 -6.30 1.84 0.33
N TRP A 65 -7.18 2.26 1.24
CA TRP A 65 -8.64 2.16 1.09
C TRP A 65 -9.19 3.11 0.01
N PHE A 66 -8.33 3.61 -0.87
CA PHE A 66 -8.63 4.66 -1.83
C PHE A 66 -9.67 4.18 -2.84
N GLU A 67 -10.79 4.89 -2.88
CA GLU A 67 -11.77 4.82 -3.94
C GLU A 67 -11.28 5.71 -5.10
N PRO A 68 -11.19 5.18 -6.33
CA PRO A 68 -10.66 5.94 -7.47
C PRO A 68 -11.46 7.23 -7.69
N GLU A 69 -10.75 8.32 -7.97
CA GLU A 69 -11.39 9.55 -8.40
C GLU A 69 -12.12 9.28 -9.72
N PRO A 70 -13.40 9.66 -9.84
CA PRO A 70 -14.17 9.40 -11.05
C PRO A 70 -13.61 10.18 -12.24
N GLU A 71 -13.81 9.64 -13.44
CA GLU A 71 -13.46 10.36 -14.67
C GLU A 71 -14.29 11.65 -14.80
N PRO A 72 -13.70 12.75 -15.32
CA PRO A 72 -14.42 13.99 -15.56
C PRO A 72 -15.55 13.76 -16.56
N ALA A 73 -16.68 14.46 -16.39
CA ALA A 73 -17.80 14.39 -17.31
C ALA A 73 -17.42 14.94 -18.69
N VAL A 74 -17.98 14.34 -19.74
CA VAL A 74 -17.80 14.81 -21.12
C VAL A 74 -18.36 16.24 -21.24
N PRO A 75 -17.62 17.20 -21.83
CA PRO A 75 -18.09 18.58 -21.95
C PRO A 75 -19.29 18.65 -22.89
N GLU A 76 -20.39 19.23 -22.41
CA GLU A 76 -21.51 19.61 -23.25
C GLU A 76 -21.22 20.95 -23.91
N TYR A 77 -21.23 20.99 -25.24
CA TYR A 77 -21.10 22.24 -25.99
C TYR A 77 -22.37 22.53 -26.78
N ASN A 78 -22.93 23.71 -26.55
CA ASN A 78 -24.01 24.25 -27.36
C ASN A 78 -23.42 25.21 -28.38
N ASN A 79 -23.73 24.99 -29.65
CA ASN A 79 -23.27 25.87 -30.73
C ASN A 79 -23.73 27.31 -30.47
N ASP A 80 -22.79 28.23 -30.55
CA ASP A 80 -23.05 29.66 -30.43
C ASP A 80 -23.48 30.17 -31.81
N GLU A 81 -24.72 30.66 -31.93
CA GLU A 81 -25.26 31.21 -33.18
C GLU A 81 -24.50 32.45 -33.66
N THR A 82 -23.70 33.08 -32.80
CA THR A 82 -22.86 34.24 -33.16
C THR A 82 -21.51 33.84 -33.75
N LYS A 83 -21.14 32.56 -33.69
CA LYS A 83 -19.87 32.04 -34.21
C LYS A 83 -20.07 31.33 -35.53
N THR A 84 -19.04 31.33 -36.36
CA THR A 84 -19.03 30.54 -37.59
C THR A 84 -19.06 29.03 -37.26
N PRO A 85 -19.53 28.18 -38.20
CA PRO A 85 -19.49 26.73 -38.02
C PRO A 85 -18.08 26.20 -37.71
N GLU A 86 -17.06 26.76 -38.37
CA GLU A 86 -15.65 26.37 -38.17
C GLU A 86 -15.15 26.72 -36.76
N GLU A 87 -15.51 27.90 -36.25
CA GLU A 87 -15.17 28.30 -34.87
C GLU A 87 -15.87 27.41 -33.85
N ASN A 88 -17.14 27.06 -34.07
CA ASN A 88 -17.87 26.14 -33.19
C ASN A 88 -17.24 24.74 -33.19
N GLU A 89 -16.83 24.21 -34.35
CA GLU A 89 -16.14 22.92 -34.46
C GLU A 89 -14.78 22.95 -33.74
N GLN A 90 -14.02 24.03 -33.92
CA GLN A 90 -12.73 24.20 -33.26
C GLN A 90 -12.88 24.23 -31.73
N ILE A 91 -13.89 24.93 -31.21
CA ILE A 91 -14.16 24.98 -29.76
C ILE A 91 -14.56 23.59 -29.23
N GLN A 92 -15.40 22.85 -29.95
CA GLN A 92 -15.76 21.47 -29.56
C GLN A 92 -14.51 20.59 -29.46
N LYS A 93 -13.61 20.70 -30.44
CA LYS A 93 -12.37 19.94 -30.48
C LYS A 93 -11.43 20.32 -29.33
N ASP A 94 -11.30 21.62 -29.03
CA ASP A 94 -10.44 22.09 -27.94
C ASP A 94 -10.98 21.65 -26.57
N LEU A 95 -12.30 21.68 -26.39
CA LEU A 95 -12.96 21.16 -25.18
C LEU A 95 -12.73 19.65 -25.03
N GLN A 96 -12.84 18.88 -26.12
CA GLN A 96 -12.59 17.44 -26.08
C GLN A 96 -11.12 17.13 -25.75
N ASN A 97 -10.17 17.86 -26.36
CA ASN A 97 -8.75 17.67 -26.07
C ASN A 97 -8.41 17.98 -24.60
N GLU A 98 -9.02 19.02 -24.02
CA GLU A 98 -8.81 19.37 -22.61
C GLU A 98 -9.47 18.33 -21.68
N HIS A 99 -10.65 17.81 -22.04
CA HIS A 99 -11.29 16.70 -21.33
C HIS A 99 -10.42 15.45 -21.32
N ASP A 100 -9.92 15.03 -22.48
CA ASP A 100 -9.04 13.85 -22.62
C ASP A 100 -7.78 14.02 -21.76
N LYS A 101 -7.20 15.22 -21.72
CA LYS A 101 -6.06 15.54 -20.86
C LYS A 101 -6.41 15.40 -19.37
N GLN A 102 -7.56 15.91 -18.94
CA GLN A 102 -8.02 15.76 -17.55
C GLN A 102 -8.27 14.30 -17.17
N VAL A 103 -8.82 13.49 -18.08
CA VAL A 103 -9.00 12.05 -17.90
C VAL A 103 -7.65 11.37 -17.64
N GLU A 104 -6.65 11.65 -18.46
CA GLU A 104 -5.32 11.06 -18.29
C GLU A 104 -4.63 11.51 -16.99
N GLU A 105 -4.79 12.78 -16.60
CA GLU A 105 -4.31 13.26 -15.31
C GLU A 105 -4.97 12.54 -14.12
N VAL A 106 -6.29 12.32 -14.17
CA VAL A 106 -7.03 11.55 -13.16
C VAL A 106 -6.54 10.10 -13.09
N LYS A 107 -6.31 9.46 -14.25
CA LYS A 107 -5.76 8.10 -14.31
C LYS A 107 -4.39 8.00 -13.66
N GLU A 108 -3.49 8.93 -13.96
CA GLU A 108 -2.15 8.96 -13.35
C GLU A 108 -2.23 9.25 -11.84
N ARG A 109 -3.13 10.14 -11.38
CA ARG A 109 -3.37 10.35 -9.94
C ARG A 109 -3.88 9.09 -9.25
N ASN A 110 -4.85 8.41 -9.84
CA ASN A 110 -5.42 7.17 -9.28
C ASN A 110 -4.37 6.07 -9.21
N LYS A 111 -3.60 5.86 -10.29
CA LYS A 111 -2.49 4.92 -10.32
C LYS A 111 -1.45 5.22 -9.24
N LYS A 112 -1.03 6.47 -9.11
CA LYS A 112 -0.10 6.89 -8.06
C LYS A 112 -0.65 6.59 -6.66
N ARG A 113 -1.94 6.84 -6.41
CA ARG A 113 -2.59 6.55 -5.13
C ARG A 113 -2.75 5.06 -4.85
N GLU A 114 -2.96 4.23 -5.88
CA GLU A 114 -2.94 2.76 -5.76
C GLU A 114 -1.55 2.22 -5.43
N GLU A 115 -0.52 2.90 -5.94
CA GLU A 115 0.89 2.63 -5.67
C GLU A 115 1.37 3.24 -4.33
N GLU A 116 0.66 4.23 -3.78
CA GLU A 116 0.87 4.77 -2.43
C GLU A 116 0.49 3.71 -1.39
N LEU A 117 1.47 2.85 -1.12
CA LEU A 117 1.44 1.86 -0.07
C LEU A 117 1.32 2.56 1.28
N THR A 118 0.18 2.38 1.97
CA THR A 118 0.06 2.82 3.35
C THR A 118 0.76 1.81 4.25
N PHE A 119 1.69 2.33 5.04
CA PHE A 119 2.46 1.53 5.97
C PHE A 119 1.85 1.63 7.37
N THR A 120 1.35 0.51 7.89
CA THR A 120 0.85 0.44 9.26
C THR A 120 1.85 -0.31 10.12
N GLU A 121 2.35 0.37 11.15
CA GLU A 121 3.24 -0.18 12.16
C GLU A 121 2.45 -0.69 13.36
N VAL A 122 2.64 -1.96 13.74
CA VAL A 122 2.06 -2.52 14.96
C VAL A 122 3.17 -3.04 15.87
N TRP A 123 3.19 -2.57 17.12
CA TRP A 123 4.21 -2.85 18.11
C TRP A 123 3.81 -4.04 18.99
N TYR A 124 4.69 -5.03 19.11
CA TYR A 124 4.50 -6.17 20.00
C TYR A 124 5.78 -6.45 20.81
N THR A 125 5.59 -6.96 22.03
CA THR A 125 6.69 -7.37 22.92
C THR A 125 6.59 -8.88 23.10
N PHE A 126 7.62 -9.62 22.70
CA PHE A 126 7.74 -11.05 23.00
C PHE A 126 8.78 -11.24 24.10
N VAL A 127 8.44 -12.01 25.11
CA VAL A 127 9.41 -12.51 26.09
C VAL A 127 9.47 -14.01 25.86
N ASP A 128 10.66 -14.53 25.54
CA ASP A 128 10.86 -15.97 25.43
C ASP A 128 10.51 -16.61 26.79
N PRO A 129 9.48 -17.48 26.84
CA PRO A 129 9.04 -18.11 28.09
C PRO A 129 10.09 -19.06 28.67
N TYR A 130 11.11 -19.43 27.91
CA TYR A 130 12.22 -20.29 28.32
C TYR A 130 13.54 -19.54 28.51
N ALA A 131 13.55 -18.21 28.39
CA ALA A 131 14.74 -17.43 28.75
C ALA A 131 15.05 -17.65 30.24
N ASN A 132 16.16 -18.35 30.51
CA ASN A 132 16.74 -18.36 31.86
C ASN A 132 17.20 -16.94 32.19
N ILE A 133 16.46 -16.27 33.07
CA ILE A 133 16.80 -14.96 33.66
C ILE A 133 17.79 -15.16 34.79
#